data_AF-A0A7P0T9X9-F1
#
_entry.id   AF-A0A7P0T9X9-F1
#
_cell.length_a   1.000
_cell.length_b   1.000
_cell.length_c   1.000
_cell.angle_alpha   90.00
_cell.angle_beta   90.00
_cell.angle_gamma   90.00
#
_symmetry.space_group_name_H-M   'P 1'
#
loop_
_entity.id
_entity.type
_entity.pdbx_description
1 polymer ?
#
loop_
_entity_poly.entity_id
_entity_poly.type
_entity_poly.pdbx_seq_one_letter_code
_entity_poly.pdbx_strand_id
1 'polypeptide(L)'
;MMEEEELEFVEELEAVLQLTPEVQLAIEQVFPSQDPLDRADFNAVEYINTLFPTEQVKEITRDIKQLDHAKRHLTTSITTLNHLHMLAGGVDSLEAMTRRRQYGEVANLLQGVMNVLEHFHKYMGIPQIRQLSER
;
A
#
# COMPACT_ATOMS: atom_id res chain seq x y z
N MET A 1 38.00 14.05 33.21
CA MET A 1 39.20 13.33 32.73
C MET A 1 38.96 12.76 31.34
N MET A 2 38.32 11.60 31.11
CA MET A 2 38.09 11.11 29.72
C MET A 2 37.05 11.94 28.91
N GLU A 3 35.95 12.39 29.52
CA GLU A 3 34.93 13.22 28.82
C GLU A 3 35.40 14.66 28.54
N GLU A 4 36.30 15.19 29.38
CA GLU A 4 36.87 16.53 29.17
C GLU A 4 37.91 16.52 28.04
N GLU A 5 38.73 15.46 27.95
CA GLU A 5 39.68 15.27 26.84
C GLU A 5 38.95 15.07 25.50
N GLU A 6 37.80 14.38 25.46
CA GLU A 6 36.99 14.26 24.24
C GLU A 6 36.37 15.59 23.81
N LEU A 7 35.86 16.40 24.74
CA LEU A 7 35.31 17.73 24.45
C LEU A 7 36.38 18.69 23.93
N GLU A 8 37.56 18.69 24.55
CA GLU A 8 38.69 19.53 24.14
C GLU A 8 39.20 19.13 22.73
N PHE A 9 39.19 17.83 22.40
CA PHE A 9 39.53 17.34 21.06
C PHE A 9 38.49 17.71 20.00
N VAL A 10 37.20 17.70 20.34
CA VAL A 10 36.12 18.13 19.42
C VAL A 10 36.21 19.62 19.15
N GLU A 11 36.46 20.45 20.17
CA GLU A 11 36.67 21.89 20.02
C GLU A 11 37.92 22.21 19.18
N GLU A 12 39.01 21.46 19.36
CA GLU A 12 40.24 21.64 18.57
C GLU A 12 40.04 21.21 17.11
N LEU A 13 39.29 20.13 16.85
CA LEU A 13 38.93 19.70 15.50
C LEU A 13 37.99 20.69 14.80
N GLU A 14 37.05 21.28 15.54
CA GLU A 14 36.14 22.31 15.06
C GLU A 14 36.89 23.61 14.70
N ALA A 15 37.91 23.96 15.48
CA ALA A 15 38.80 25.09 15.19
C ALA A 15 39.67 24.87 13.93
N VAL A 16 40.12 23.64 13.66
CA VAL A 16 40.89 23.30 12.43
C VAL A 16 40.03 23.34 11.16
N LEU A 17 38.72 23.15 11.29
CA LEU A 17 37.76 23.20 10.18
C LEU A 17 37.29 24.62 9.84
N GLN A 18 37.64 25.63 10.64
CA GLN A 18 37.34 27.02 10.31
C GLN A 18 38.35 27.58 9.31
N LEU A 19 37.91 27.71 8.06
CA LEU A 19 38.68 28.37 7.01
C LEU A 19 38.96 29.82 7.39
N THR A 20 40.13 30.34 6.99
CA THR A 20 40.45 31.74 7.25
C THR A 20 39.47 32.65 6.48
N PRO A 21 39.15 33.84 7.02
CA PRO A 21 38.20 34.76 6.38
C PRO A 21 38.56 35.08 4.92
N GLU A 22 39.85 35.16 4.60
CA GLU A 22 40.33 35.40 3.24
C GLU A 22 40.06 34.24 2.28
N VAL A 23 40.20 33.00 2.77
CA VAL A 23 39.93 31.79 1.98
C VAL A 23 38.42 31.66 1.74
N GLN A 24 37.61 31.92 2.76
CA GLN A 24 36.14 31.92 2.64
C GLN A 24 35.67 32.95 1.59
N LEU A 25 36.17 34.18 1.66
CA LEU A 25 35.88 35.25 0.70
C LEU A 25 36.32 34.89 -0.74
N ALA A 26 37.49 34.26 -0.89
CA ALA A 26 37.98 33.85 -2.20
C ALA A 26 37.13 32.73 -2.81
N ILE A 27 36.67 31.77 -2.00
CA ILE A 27 35.75 30.71 -2.45
C ILE A 27 34.41 31.31 -2.88
N GLU A 28 33.83 32.22 -2.09
CA GLU A 28 32.56 32.91 -2.41
C GLU A 28 32.64 33.77 -3.69
N GLN A 29 33.79 34.37 -3.99
CA GLN A 29 33.98 35.16 -5.21
C GLN A 29 34.08 34.32 -6.49
N VAL A 30 34.61 33.10 -6.38
CA VAL A 30 34.78 32.19 -7.54
C VAL A 30 33.53 31.32 -7.74
N PHE A 31 32.82 31.01 -6.66
CA PHE A 31 31.57 30.27 -6.64
C PHE A 31 30.55 30.97 -5.72
N PRO A 32 29.78 31.95 -6.23
CA PRO A 32 28.61 32.44 -5.50
C PRO A 32 27.55 31.35 -5.55
N SER A 33 27.70 30.30 -4.74
CA SER A 33 26.74 29.22 -4.72
C SER A 33 25.44 29.71 -4.13
N GLN A 34 24.41 29.76 -4.95
CA GLN A 34 23.04 29.96 -4.51
C GLN A 34 22.36 28.64 -4.17
N ASP A 35 23.12 27.53 -4.15
CA ASP A 35 22.58 26.23 -3.79
C ASP A 35 22.34 26.20 -2.26
N PRO A 36 21.09 25.97 -1.81
CA PRO A 36 20.78 25.83 -0.39
C PRO A 36 21.62 24.75 0.31
N LEU A 37 22.14 23.75 -0.44
CA LEU A 37 22.97 22.67 0.07
C LEU A 37 24.38 23.11 0.50
N ASP A 38 24.88 24.22 -0.03
CA ASP A 38 26.25 24.70 0.21
C ASP A 38 26.36 25.65 1.42
N ARG A 39 25.24 25.92 2.10
CA ARG A 39 25.20 26.81 3.26
C ARG A 39 25.80 26.12 4.48
N ALA A 40 26.66 26.81 5.22
CA ALA A 40 27.30 26.28 6.43
C ALA A 40 26.30 25.87 7.52
N ASP A 41 25.10 26.44 7.52
CA ASP A 41 23.99 26.14 8.44
C ASP A 41 22.95 25.16 7.87
N PHE A 42 23.25 24.47 6.76
CA PHE A 42 22.30 23.61 6.08
C PHE A 42 21.82 22.45 6.98
N ASN A 43 20.50 22.42 7.24
CA ASN A 43 19.83 21.32 7.92
C ASN A 43 19.06 20.46 6.91
N ALA A 44 19.61 19.28 6.60
CA ALA A 44 18.99 18.36 5.65
C ALA A 44 17.56 17.93 6.06
N VAL A 45 17.30 17.76 7.36
CA VAL A 45 15.99 17.33 7.87
C VAL A 45 14.95 18.43 7.65
N GLU A 46 15.28 19.68 7.97
CA GLU A 46 14.40 20.82 7.72
C GLU A 46 14.16 21.00 6.22
N TYR A 47 15.22 21.00 5.41
CA TYR A 47 15.12 21.18 3.96
C TYR A 47 14.19 20.14 3.32
N ILE A 48 14.37 18.85 3.65
CA ILE A 48 13.48 17.78 3.17
C ILE A 48 12.04 18.02 3.63
N ASN A 49 11.80 18.44 4.87
CA ASN A 49 10.45 18.71 5.36
C ASN A 49 9.80 19.95 4.72
N THR A 50 10.58 20.92 4.26
CA THR A 50 10.05 22.06 3.46
C THR A 50 9.66 21.63 2.05
N LEU A 51 10.46 20.76 1.42
CA LEU A 51 10.20 20.24 0.07
C LEU A 51 9.08 19.19 0.07
N PHE A 52 9.03 18.35 1.10
CA PHE A 52 8.07 17.26 1.27
C PHE A 52 7.41 17.34 2.65
N PRO A 53 6.42 18.23 2.82
CA PRO A 53 5.71 18.35 4.09
C PRO A 53 5.10 17.01 4.49
N THR A 54 5.36 16.58 5.72
CA THR A 54 4.87 15.28 6.23
C THR A 54 3.35 15.14 6.08
N GLU A 55 2.60 16.24 6.16
CA GLU A 55 1.16 16.24 5.99
C GLU A 55 0.72 15.88 4.57
N GLN A 56 1.37 16.43 3.53
CA GLN A 56 1.06 16.05 2.14
C GLN A 56 1.35 14.56 1.90
N VAL A 57 2.45 14.03 2.44
CA VAL A 57 2.78 12.59 2.34
C VAL A 57 1.71 11.75 3.06
N LYS A 58 1.25 12.18 4.24
CA LYS A 58 0.17 11.50 4.97
C LYS A 58 -1.15 11.51 4.21
N GLU A 59 -1.51 12.63 3.58
CA GLU A 59 -2.72 12.72 2.77
C GLU A 59 -2.66 11.80 1.55
N ILE A 60 -1.56 11.86 0.79
CA ILE A 60 -1.35 10.97 -0.36
C ILE A 60 -1.41 9.50 0.06
N THR A 61 -0.74 9.13 1.15
CA THR A 61 -0.74 7.74 1.63
C THR A 61 -2.10 7.29 2.19
N ARG A 62 -2.88 8.20 2.78
CA ARG A 62 -4.28 7.95 3.17
C ARG A 62 -5.13 7.66 1.95
N ASP A 63 -5.00 8.47 0.90
CA ASP A 63 -5.81 8.34 -0.31
C ASP A 63 -5.45 7.05 -1.07
N ILE A 64 -4.16 6.69 -1.13
CA ILE A 64 -3.70 5.38 -1.65
C ILE A 64 -4.37 4.23 -0.89
N LYS A 65 -4.39 4.27 0.45
CA LYS A 65 -5.05 3.24 1.26
C LYS A 65 -6.55 3.16 0.97
N GLN A 66 -7.22 4.30 0.84
CA GLN A 66 -8.66 4.32 0.48
C GLN A 66 -8.90 3.70 -0.89
N LEU A 67 -8.07 4.01 -1.88
CA LEU A 67 -8.14 3.41 -3.22
C LEU A 67 -7.88 1.89 -3.17
N ASP A 68 -6.93 1.43 -2.36
CA ASP A 68 -6.67 0.00 -2.18
C ASP A 68 -7.86 -0.73 -1.56
N HIS A 69 -8.49 -0.13 -0.54
CA HIS A 69 -9.73 -0.64 0.02
C HIS A 69 -10.83 -0.70 -1.05
N ALA A 70 -11.08 0.39 -1.77
CA ALA A 70 -12.08 0.44 -2.83
C ALA A 70 -11.84 -0.63 -3.90
N LYS A 71 -10.59 -0.77 -4.37
CA LYS A 71 -10.19 -1.81 -5.32
C LYS A 71 -10.48 -3.21 -4.78
N ARG A 72 -10.07 -3.52 -3.54
CA ARG A 72 -10.31 -4.83 -2.91
C ARG A 72 -11.81 -5.12 -2.77
N HIS A 73 -12.60 -4.14 -2.34
CA HIS A 73 -14.05 -4.29 -2.24
C HIS A 73 -14.69 -4.55 -3.60
N LEU A 74 -14.33 -3.78 -4.62
CA LEU A 74 -14.82 -3.97 -5.99
C LEU A 74 -14.44 -5.34 -6.55
N THR A 75 -13.17 -5.76 -6.42
CA THR A 75 -12.73 -7.09 -6.84
C THR A 75 -13.53 -8.18 -6.14
N THR A 76 -13.72 -8.06 -4.82
CA THR A 76 -14.51 -9.04 -4.04
C THR A 76 -15.96 -9.11 -4.51
N SER A 77 -16.59 -7.96 -4.74
CA SER A 77 -17.97 -7.88 -5.24
C SER A 77 -18.12 -8.48 -6.63
N ILE A 78 -17.22 -8.14 -7.56
CA ILE A 78 -17.23 -8.67 -8.93
C ILE A 78 -17.02 -10.19 -8.94
N THR A 79 -16.02 -10.70 -8.20
CA THR A 79 -15.78 -12.14 -8.10
C THR A 79 -16.98 -12.88 -7.50
N THR A 80 -17.60 -12.31 -6.45
CA THR A 80 -18.78 -12.92 -5.81
C THR A 80 -19.98 -12.94 -6.75
N LEU A 81 -20.19 -11.86 -7.52
CA LEU A 81 -21.26 -11.80 -8.51
C LEU A 81 -21.05 -12.80 -9.65
N ASN A 82 -19.82 -12.93 -10.14
CA ASN A 82 -19.47 -13.93 -11.16
C ASN A 82 -19.72 -15.35 -10.66
N HIS A 83 -19.37 -15.66 -9.42
CA HIS A 83 -19.68 -16.95 -8.82
C HIS A 83 -21.20 -17.17 -8.73
N LEU A 84 -21.97 -16.16 -8.32
CA LEU A 84 -23.44 -16.27 -8.28
C LEU A 84 -24.04 -16.52 -9.67
N HIS A 85 -23.54 -15.82 -10.70
CA HIS A 85 -23.93 -16.05 -12.08
C HIS A 85 -23.62 -17.48 -12.54
N MET A 86 -22.42 -18.00 -12.21
CA MET A 86 -22.05 -19.40 -12.49
C MET A 86 -23.00 -20.39 -11.80
N LEU A 87 -23.39 -20.12 -10.56
CA LEU A 87 -24.32 -20.98 -9.81
C LEU A 87 -25.71 -20.98 -10.43
N ALA A 88 -26.26 -19.79 -10.74
CA ALA A 88 -27.57 -19.68 -11.36
C ALA A 88 -27.63 -20.43 -12.70
N GLY A 89 -26.69 -20.15 -13.62
CA GLY A 89 -26.62 -20.84 -14.92
C GLY A 89 -26.26 -22.33 -14.80
N GLY A 90 -25.50 -22.69 -13.76
CA GLY A 90 -25.16 -24.08 -13.44
C GLY A 90 -26.38 -24.89 -13.03
N VAL A 91 -27.26 -24.34 -12.20
CA VAL A 91 -28.53 -24.98 -11.80
C VAL A 91 -29.45 -25.16 -13.01
N ASP A 92 -29.62 -24.14 -13.85
CA ASP A 92 -30.43 -24.23 -15.08
C ASP A 92 -29.92 -25.34 -16.01
N SER A 93 -28.59 -25.43 -16.16
CA SER A 93 -27.93 -26.45 -16.97
C SER A 93 -28.09 -27.86 -16.38
N LEU A 94 -27.95 -28.00 -15.06
CA LEU A 94 -28.17 -29.27 -14.35
C LEU A 94 -29.61 -29.76 -14.50
N GLU A 95 -30.59 -28.87 -14.40
CA GLU A 95 -32.01 -29.19 -14.60
C GLU A 95 -32.26 -29.67 -16.04
N ALA A 96 -31.67 -28.99 -17.03
CA ALA A 96 -31.77 -29.39 -18.44
C ALA A 96 -31.13 -30.76 -18.73
N MET A 97 -29.92 -31.02 -18.20
CA MET A 97 -29.23 -32.29 -18.39
C MET A 97 -29.94 -33.46 -17.70
N THR A 98 -30.52 -33.22 -16.52
CA THR A 98 -31.32 -34.21 -15.80
C THR A 98 -32.57 -34.59 -16.60
N ARG A 99 -33.27 -33.60 -17.17
CA ARG A 99 -34.41 -33.84 -18.09
C ARG A 99 -34.02 -34.67 -19.31
N ARG A 100 -32.81 -34.45 -19.84
CA ARG A 100 -32.24 -35.18 -21.00
C ARG A 100 -31.57 -36.52 -20.64
N ARG A 101 -31.51 -36.88 -19.36
CA ARG A 101 -30.85 -38.10 -18.84
C ARG A 101 -29.34 -38.16 -19.13
N GLN A 102 -28.67 -37.02 -19.30
CA GLN A 102 -27.22 -36.91 -19.54
C GLN A 102 -26.42 -36.99 -18.22
N TYR A 103 -26.58 -38.07 -17.45
CA TYR A 103 -26.05 -38.15 -16.08
C TYR A 103 -24.52 -38.10 -15.98
N GLY A 104 -23.79 -38.48 -17.04
CA GLY A 104 -22.33 -38.34 -17.09
C GLY A 104 -21.87 -36.88 -17.06
N GLU A 105 -22.57 -36.00 -17.78
CA GLU A 105 -22.28 -34.56 -17.79
C GLU A 105 -22.75 -33.88 -16.51
N VAL A 106 -23.88 -34.34 -15.94
CA VAL A 106 -24.40 -33.88 -14.65
C VAL A 106 -23.35 -34.03 -13.55
N ALA A 107 -22.66 -35.16 -13.47
CA ALA A 107 -21.65 -35.38 -12.42
C ALA A 107 -20.51 -34.34 -12.48
N ASN A 108 -20.01 -34.05 -13.69
CA ASN A 108 -18.93 -33.07 -13.88
C ASN A 108 -19.40 -31.65 -13.54
N LEU A 109 -20.58 -31.26 -14.03
CA LEU A 109 -21.11 -29.92 -13.77
C LEU A 109 -21.46 -29.73 -12.29
N LEU A 110 -22.03 -30.75 -11.65
CA LEU A 110 -22.35 -30.74 -10.22
C LEU A 110 -21.11 -30.52 -9.38
N GLN A 111 -20.00 -31.20 -9.71
CA GLN A 111 -18.73 -30.97 -9.02
C GLN A 111 -18.25 -29.53 -9.16
N GLY A 112 -18.35 -28.94 -10.36
CA GLY A 112 -18.01 -27.54 -10.59
C GLY A 112 -18.87 -26.58 -9.77
N VAL A 113 -20.18 -26.80 -9.73
CA VAL A 113 -21.14 -26.01 -8.93
C VAL A 113 -20.81 -26.11 -7.44
N MET A 114 -20.51 -27.31 -6.93
CA MET A 114 -20.12 -27.50 -5.52
C MET A 114 -18.83 -26.75 -5.18
N ASN A 115 -17.81 -26.78 -6.04
CA ASN A 115 -16.57 -26.03 -5.82
C ASN A 115 -16.82 -24.52 -5.73
N VAL A 116 -17.72 -23.97 -6.55
CA VAL A 116 -18.08 -22.55 -6.50
C VAL A 116 -18.89 -22.21 -5.24
N LEU A 117 -19.79 -23.10 -4.82
CA LEU A 117 -20.54 -22.97 -3.56
C LEU A 117 -19.61 -22.91 -2.34
N GLU A 118 -18.48 -23.62 -2.36
CA GLU A 118 -17.53 -23.58 -1.25
C GLU A 118 -17.08 -22.15 -0.91
N HIS A 119 -16.86 -21.32 -1.94
CA HIS A 119 -16.45 -19.93 -1.76
C HIS A 119 -17.51 -19.04 -1.07
N PHE A 120 -18.77 -19.48 -0.98
CA PHE A 120 -19.84 -18.76 -0.30
C PHE A 120 -19.96 -19.08 1.19
N HIS A 121 -19.28 -20.11 1.72
CA HIS A 121 -19.37 -20.47 3.15
C HIS A 121 -18.98 -19.31 4.08
N LYS A 122 -18.02 -18.49 3.68
CA LYS A 122 -17.60 -17.30 4.45
C LYS A 122 -18.73 -16.27 4.63
N TYR A 123 -19.77 -16.31 3.80
CA TYR A 123 -20.93 -15.43 3.90
C TYR A 123 -22.06 -16.00 4.76
N MET A 124 -21.99 -17.28 5.16
CA MET A 124 -22.96 -17.93 6.06
C MET A 124 -22.94 -17.37 7.50
N GLY A 125 -21.94 -16.55 7.83
CA GLY A 125 -21.92 -15.75 9.05
C GLY A 125 -22.94 -14.61 9.06
N ILE A 126 -23.41 -14.18 7.88
CA ILE A 126 -24.38 -13.09 7.73
C ILE A 126 -25.78 -13.67 8.00
N PRO A 127 -26.50 -13.20 9.04
CA PRO A 127 -27.78 -13.80 9.46
C PRO A 127 -28.81 -13.90 8.33
N GLN A 128 -28.88 -12.87 7.48
CA GLN A 128 -29.81 -12.79 6.36
C GLN A 128 -29.51 -13.85 5.30
N ILE A 129 -28.23 -14.09 5.01
CA ILE A 129 -27.80 -15.10 4.02
C ILE A 129 -28.06 -16.50 4.58
N ARG A 130 -27.77 -16.72 5.86
CA ARG A 130 -28.05 -17.99 6.53
C ARG A 130 -29.53 -18.36 6.46
N GLN A 131 -30.42 -17.43 6.80
CA GLN A 131 -31.87 -17.65 6.71
C GLN A 131 -32.35 -17.99 5.29
N LEU A 132 -31.72 -17.42 4.27
CA LEU A 132 -32.04 -17.72 2.87
C LEU A 132 -31.56 -19.11 2.44
N SER A 133 -30.44 -19.58 2.98
CA SER A 133 -29.88 -20.91 2.65
C SER A 133 -30.60 -22.07 3.34
N GLU A 134 -31.28 -21.82 4.46
CA GLU A 134 -32.00 -22.82 5.24
C GLU A 134 -33.44 -23.07 4.72
N ARG A 135 -33.85 -22.35 3.66
CA ARG A 135 -35.13 -22.50 2.97
C ARG A 135 -35.00 -23.42 1.77
#